data_AF-A0A4R2TM41-F1
#
_entry.id   AF-A0A4R2TM41-F1
#
_cell.length_a   1.000
_cell.length_b   1.000
_cell.length_c   1.000
_cell.angle_alpha   90.00
_cell.angle_beta   90.00
_cell.angle_gamma   90.00
#
_symmetry.space_group_name_H-M   'P 1'
#
loop_
_entity.id
_entity.type
_entity.pdbx_description
1 polymer ?
#
loop_
_entity_poly.entity_id
_entity_poly.type
_entity_poly.pdbx_seq_one_letter_code
_entity_poly.pdbx_strand_id
1 'polypeptide(L)'
;NAVRVSEQGKKLYKRRAETVERSFADAKQHHGHRYARYRGLSKVQMQCFLAAVAQNIKKIALVVWAFLYCLWLKLCTSRVFAKKSGKMTACVVI
;
A
#
# COMPACT_ATOMS: atom_id res chain seq x y z
N ASN A 1 19.82 -13.12 20.98
CA ASN A 1 20.48 -13.20 19.65
C ASN A 1 20.09 -14.45 18.84
N ALA A 2 19.64 -15.55 19.48
CA ALA A 2 19.26 -16.81 18.80
C ALA A 2 18.17 -16.65 17.72
N VAL A 3 17.14 -15.84 17.97
CA VAL A 3 16.02 -15.61 17.01
C VAL A 3 16.51 -15.01 15.69
N ARG A 4 17.48 -14.09 15.71
CA ARG A 4 18.03 -13.45 14.50
C ARG A 4 18.77 -14.44 13.60
N VAL A 5 19.49 -15.39 14.21
CA VAL A 5 20.32 -16.37 13.50
C VAL A 5 19.50 -17.55 13.00
N SER A 6 18.29 -17.76 13.54
CA SER A 6 17.35 -18.75 13.02
C SER A 6 17.01 -18.52 11.55
N GLU A 7 16.67 -19.58 10.82
CA GLU A 7 16.26 -19.48 9.41
C GLU A 7 15.06 -18.55 9.21
N GLN A 8 14.09 -18.57 10.14
CA GLN A 8 12.96 -17.64 10.13
C GLN A 8 13.41 -16.19 10.35
N GLY A 9 14.33 -15.96 11.29
CA GLY A 9 14.91 -14.65 11.56
C GLY A 9 15.63 -14.07 10.36
N LYS A 10 16.44 -14.87 9.66
CA LYS A 10 17.12 -14.47 8.41
C LYS A 10 16.13 -14.09 7.31
N LYS A 11 15.06 -14.87 7.12
CA LYS A 11 13.99 -14.59 6.14
C LYS A 11 13.23 -13.30 6.48
N LEU A 12 12.90 -13.09 7.75
CA LEU A 12 12.25 -11.86 8.20
C LEU A 12 13.16 -10.65 8.03
N TYR A 13 14.44 -10.77 8.37
CA TYR A 13 15.43 -9.71 8.24
C TYR A 13 15.55 -9.23 6.79
N LYS A 14 15.63 -10.15 5.82
CA LYS A 14 15.62 -9.80 4.39
C LYS A 14 14.39 -8.99 3.98
N ARG A 15 13.19 -9.39 4.43
CA ARG A 15 11.94 -8.66 4.13
C ARG A 15 11.86 -7.27 4.78
N ARG A 16 12.55 -7.03 5.90
CA ARG A 16 12.55 -5.72 6.58
C ARG A 16 13.24 -4.63 5.76
N ALA A 17 14.28 -4.98 5.00
CA ALA A 17 14.95 -4.04 4.10
C ALA A 17 13.97 -3.45 3.06
N GLU A 18 13.09 -4.29 2.51
CA GLU A 18 12.13 -3.90 1.48
C GLU A 18 10.94 -3.11 2.03
N THR A 19 10.55 -3.37 3.28
CA THR A 19 9.32 -2.85 3.89
C THR A 19 9.62 -1.75 4.90
N VAL A 20 10.17 -2.15 6.05
CA VAL A 20 10.40 -1.30 7.22
C VAL A 20 11.48 -0.26 6.94
N GLU A 21 12.66 -0.70 6.50
CA GLU A 21 13.80 0.20 6.27
C GLU A 21 13.51 1.19 5.15
N ARG A 22 12.79 0.75 4.12
CA ARG A 22 12.33 1.65 3.05
C ARG A 22 11.38 2.72 3.56
N SER A 23 10.40 2.37 4.40
CA SER A 23 9.49 3.34 5.02
C SER A 23 10.24 4.35 5.89
N PHE A 24 11.26 3.91 6.63
CA PHE A 24 12.11 4.79 7.43
C PHE A 24 12.98 5.71 6.56
N ALA A 25 13.51 5.21 5.44
CA ALA A 25 14.25 6.02 4.49
C ALA A 25 13.37 7.13 3.89
N ASP A 26 12.13 6.80 3.51
CA ASP A 26 11.15 7.78 3.02
C ASP A 26 10.79 8.81 4.11
N ALA A 27 10.60 8.36 5.36
CA ALA A 27 10.36 9.25 6.49
C ALA A 27 11.53 10.21 6.72
N LYS A 28 12.77 9.71 6.60
CA LYS A 28 13.99 10.51 6.72
C LYS A 28 14.10 11.57 5.62
N GLN A 29 13.78 11.22 4.38
CA GLN A 29 13.94 12.11 3.24
C GLN A 29 12.78 13.10 3.09
N HIS A 30 11.53 12.64 3.21
CA HIS A 30 10.35 13.44 2.89
C HIS A 30 9.67 14.08 4.10
N HIS A 31 9.84 13.52 5.31
CA HIS A 31 9.17 14.01 6.52
C HIS A 31 10.14 14.70 7.50
N GLY A 32 11.38 14.96 7.05
CA GLY A 32 12.35 15.76 7.81
C GLY A 32 12.93 15.04 9.03
N HIS A 33 12.89 13.70 9.09
CA HIS A 33 13.46 12.93 10.21
C HIS A 33 15.01 12.84 10.17
N ARG A 34 15.69 13.67 9.36
CA ARG A 34 17.17 13.78 9.43
C ARG A 34 17.63 14.38 10.76
N TYR A 35 16.82 15.28 11.34
CA TYR A 35 17.10 15.95 12.59
C TYR A 35 15.84 16.00 13.46
N ALA A 36 16.01 16.00 14.78
CA ALA A 36 14.92 16.31 15.69
C ALA A 36 14.57 17.80 15.56
N ARG A 37 13.43 18.10 14.92
CA ARG A 37 13.00 19.51 14.69
C ARG A 37 12.54 20.18 15.99
N TYR A 38 12.00 19.41 16.93
CA TYR A 38 11.48 19.90 18.19
C TYR A 38 12.37 19.51 19.37
N ARG A 39 12.34 20.31 20.44
CA ARG A 39 12.99 19.98 21.72
C ARG A 39 12.03 19.18 22.62
N GLY A 40 12.55 18.12 23.23
CA GLY A 40 11.80 17.23 24.12
C GLY A 40 11.21 16.02 23.41
N LEU A 41 11.22 14.86 24.10
CA LEU A 41 10.81 13.57 23.55
C LEU A 41 9.38 13.57 23.03
N SER A 42 8.43 14.13 23.78
CA SER A 42 7.02 14.16 23.42
C SER A 42 6.76 14.88 22.09
N LYS A 43 7.42 16.01 21.86
CA LYS A 43 7.26 16.80 20.62
C LYS A 43 7.88 16.11 19.41
N VAL A 44 9.04 15.45 19.59
CA VAL A 44 9.66 14.64 18.52
C VAL A 44 8.82 13.40 18.21
N GLN A 45 8.27 12.74 19.24
CA GLN A 45 7.35 11.62 19.06
C GLN A 45 6.11 12.01 18.25
N MET A 46 5.51 13.17 18.57
CA MET A 46 4.38 13.70 17.81
C MET A 46 4.72 13.89 16.33
N GLN A 47 5.89 14.46 16.02
CA GLN A 47 6.37 14.56 14.63
C GLN A 47 6.45 13.18 13.96
N CYS A 48 7.07 12.21 14.62
CA CYS A 48 7.22 10.86 14.08
C CYS A 48 5.87 10.17 13.84
N PHE A 49 4.92 10.30 14.77
CA PHE A 49 3.60 9.69 14.64
C PHE A 49 2.79 10.33 13.52
N LEU A 50 2.82 11.65 13.40
CA LEU A 50 2.11 12.34 12.32
C LEU A 50 2.64 11.91 10.94
N ALA A 51 3.97 11.81 10.80
CA ALA A 51 4.59 11.30 9.57
C ALA A 51 4.19 9.84 9.27
N ALA A 52 4.20 8.97 10.29
CA ALA A 52 3.81 7.57 10.14
C ALA A 52 2.33 7.42 9.74
N VAL A 53 1.43 8.22 10.35
CA VAL A 53 0.01 8.24 9.99
C VAL A 53 -0.17 8.65 8.52
N ALA A 54 0.52 9.70 8.07
CA ALA A 54 0.44 10.12 6.67
C ALA A 54 0.92 9.02 5.70
N GLN A 55 2.03 8.34 6.02
CA GLN A 55 2.53 7.21 5.23
C GLN A 55 1.53 6.04 5.20
N ASN A 56 0.89 5.73 6.33
CA ASN A 56 -0.11 4.67 6.43
C ASN A 56 -1.37 4.99 5.61
N ILE A 57 -1.86 6.23 5.67
CA ILE A 57 -3.01 6.69 4.87
C ILE A 57 -2.69 6.53 3.37
N LYS A 58 -1.49 6.96 2.93
CA LYS A 58 -1.05 6.77 1.55
C LYS A 58 -1.06 5.31 1.14
N LYS A 59 -0.57 4.40 2.00
CA LYS A 59 -0.57 2.96 1.72
C LYS A 59 -2.00 2.41 1.59
N ILE A 60 -2.90 2.78 2.49
CA ILE A 60 -4.31 2.36 2.44
C ILE A 60 -4.97 2.86 1.16
N ALA A 61 -4.79 4.14 0.81
CA ALA A 61 -5.35 4.74 -0.40
C ALA A 61 -4.90 4.00 -1.67
N LEU A 62 -3.62 3.62 -1.77
CA LEU A 62 -3.10 2.86 -2.91
C LEU A 62 -3.71 1.45 -3.00
N VAL A 63 -3.88 0.77 -1.86
CA VAL A 63 -4.51 -0.57 -1.83
C VAL A 63 -5.98 -0.49 -2.21
N VAL A 64 -6.72 0.47 -1.64
CA VAL A 64 -8.13 0.70 -1.96
C VAL A 64 -8.29 1.04 -3.44
N TRP A 65 -7.45 1.92 -3.98
CA TRP A 65 -7.48 2.28 -5.40
C TRP A 65 -7.23 1.07 -6.30
N ALA A 66 -6.21 0.26 -6.00
CA ALA A 66 -5.92 -0.96 -6.76
C ALA A 66 -7.09 -1.96 -6.70
N PHE A 67 -7.70 -2.13 -5.52
CA PHE A 67 -8.87 -2.99 -5.36
C PHE A 67 -10.07 -2.49 -6.17
N LEU A 68 -10.41 -1.19 -6.07
CA LEU A 68 -11.51 -0.59 -6.80
C LEU A 68 -11.26 -0.62 -8.32
N TYR A 69 -10.03 -0.41 -8.77
CA TYR A 69 -9.65 -0.52 -10.17
C TYR A 69 -9.84 -1.95 -10.69
N CYS A 70 -9.37 -2.95 -9.95
CA CYS A 70 -9.58 -4.37 -10.28
C CYS A 70 -11.08 -4.74 -10.32
N LEU A 71 -11.87 -4.23 -9.37
CA LEU A 71 -13.32 -4.43 -9.35
C LEU A 71 -14.00 -3.77 -10.55
N TRP A 72 -13.62 -2.54 -10.87
CA TRP A 72 -14.14 -1.80 -12.01
C TRP A 72 -13.84 -2.50 -13.33
N LEU A 73 -12.60 -2.98 -13.52
CA LEU A 73 -12.22 -3.76 -14.69
C LEU A 73 -13.08 -5.01 -14.85
N LYS A 74 -13.26 -5.81 -13.77
CA LYS A 74 -14.13 -6.99 -13.80
C LYS A 74 -15.57 -6.64 -14.19
N LEU A 75 -16.14 -5.59 -13.60
CA LEU A 75 -17.51 -5.15 -13.91
C LEU A 75 -17.67 -4.63 -15.35
N CYS A 76 -16.64 -3.98 -15.91
CA CYS A 76 -16.62 -3.56 -17.31
C CYS A 76 -16.56 -4.76 -18.26
N THR A 77 -15.73 -5.77 -17.97
CA THR A 77 -15.68 -7.02 -18.77
C THR A 77 -17.02 -7.75 -18.75
N SER A 78 -17.66 -7.88 -17.57
CA SER A 78 -18.99 -8.50 -17.45
C SER A 78 -20.07 -7.72 -18.22
N ARG A 79 -20.03 -6.38 -18.21
CA ARG A 79 -20.96 -5.54 -19.00
C ARG A 79 -20.73 -5.65 -20.50
N VAL A 80 -19.48 -5.76 -20.96
CA VAL A 80 -19.17 -6.01 -22.38
C VAL A 80 -19.68 -7.39 -22.81
N PHE A 81 -19.54 -8.42 -21.98
CA PHE A 81 -20.11 -9.75 -22.22
C PHE A 81 -21.65 -9.73 -22.27
N ALA A 82 -22.31 -9.03 -21.34
CA ALA A 82 -23.76 -8.88 -21.33
C ALA A 82 -24.29 -8.13 -22.58
N LYS A 83 -23.61 -7.05 -23.01
CA LYS A 83 -23.94 -6.35 -24.27
C LYS A 83 -23.73 -7.22 -25.51
N LYS A 84 -22.76 -8.15 -25.49
CA LYS A 84 -22.47 -9.06 -26.60
C LYS A 84 -23.51 -10.19 -26.69
N SER A 85 -23.96 -10.72 -25.55
CA SER A 85 -25.07 -11.69 -25.47
C SER A 85 -26.39 -11.11 -25.95
N GLY A 86 -26.76 -9.90 -25.49
CA GLY A 86 -28.01 -9.24 -25.92
C GLY A 86 -28.07 -8.87 -27.42
N LYS A 87 -26.91 -8.59 -28.04
CA LYS A 87 -26.81 -8.37 -29.50
C LYS A 87 -26.85 -9.67 -30.30
N MET A 88 -26.31 -10.78 -29.78
CA MET A 88 -26.42 -12.08 -30.45
C MET A 88 -27.85 -12.62 -30.43
N THR A 89 -28.61 -12.46 -29.33
CA THR A 89 -30.02 -12.87 -29.28
C THR A 89 -30.94 -12.02 -30.17
N ALA A 90 -30.65 -10.73 -30.35
CA ALA A 90 -31.42 -9.88 -31.28
C ALA A 90 -31.12 -10.17 -32.76
N CYS A 91 -29.94 -10.70 -33.08
CA CYS A 91 -29.52 -11.00 -34.45
C CYS A 91 -29.95 -12.41 -34.93
N VAL A 92 -30.43 -13.28 -34.03
CA VAL A 92 -30.88 -14.65 -34.32
C VAL A 92 -32.41 -14.75 -34.46
N VAL A 93 -33.14 -13.70 -34.08
CA VAL A 93 -34.62 -13.66 -34.09
C VAL A 93 -35.16 -12.78 -35.25
N ILE A 94 -34.32 -12.41 -36.21
CA ILE A 94 -34.72 -11.77 -37.48
C ILE A 94 -34.37 -12.71 -38.62
#